data_AF-A0A1I6VBB4-F1
#
_entry.id   AF-A0A1I6VBB4-F1
#
_cell.length_a   1.000
_cell.length_b   1.000
_cell.length_c   1.000
_cell.angle_alpha   90.00
_cell.angle_beta   90.00
_cell.angle_gamma   90.00
#
_symmetry.space_group_name_H-M   'P 1'
#
loop_
_entity.id
_entity.type
_entity.pdbx_description
1 polymer ?
#
loop_
_entity_poly.entity_id
_entity_poly.type
_entity_poly.pdbx_seq_one_letter_code
_entity_poly.pdbx_strand_id
1 'polypeptide(L)'
;MLDVTPTSLQRLWRERRRGYSLPAEFYLSPEVFKADMAVIFGRHWIYVGVEPDVPEAGDVMVVDIGKTSVAIVRDDDGAVRAFHDSAYDPAGRAARIAAALTALDPRHVLFPESIDGGDVARRVAVRLGAPLFTQAEGVSASGLVRPARGRSVEQRAAPGLLDAAAPDAVAEYAGPPWEARPLAVAVAKPAPAGTAVLSVRHVPADPATVPLALAAFVTAAGSGVTDLDAFRQLVAALRASRVLCDSGQMPRRTQVGASSTILAATCYLALGISGAPQHLQGVAGCEHVVAVNTDLHAAMIERAGLAIVQDAQAVMPALLRLLAEEAACPVGSP
;
A
#
# COMPACT_ATOMS: atom_id res chain seq x y z
N MET A 1 5.30 -38.83 29.37
CA MET A 1 6.53 -38.66 28.58
C MET A 1 6.07 -38.05 27.27
N LEU A 2 6.22 -36.73 27.10
CA LEU A 2 5.68 -36.02 25.95
C LEU A 2 6.51 -36.42 24.72
N ASP A 3 5.90 -37.18 23.81
CA ASP A 3 6.45 -37.48 22.49
C ASP A 3 6.51 -36.17 21.69
N VAL A 4 7.66 -35.51 21.73
CA VAL A 4 7.96 -34.42 20.83
C VAL A 4 8.40 -35.06 19.52
N THR A 5 7.49 -35.09 18.54
CA THR A 5 7.83 -35.52 17.17
C THR A 5 9.04 -34.70 16.70
N PRO A 6 10.17 -35.33 16.34
CA PRO A 6 11.34 -34.57 15.94
C PRO A 6 11.01 -33.75 14.70
N THR A 7 11.42 -32.48 14.69
CA THR A 7 11.36 -31.61 13.51
C THR A 7 12.02 -32.34 12.32
N SER A 8 11.54 -32.12 11.09
CA SER A 8 12.04 -32.81 9.88
C SER A 8 13.58 -32.81 9.81
N LEU A 9 14.21 -31.70 10.18
CA LEU A 9 15.66 -31.49 10.21
C LEU A 9 16.41 -32.41 11.18
N GLN A 10 15.88 -32.64 12.38
CA GLN A 10 16.53 -33.51 13.38
C GLN A 10 16.49 -34.98 12.97
N ARG A 11 15.41 -35.39 12.31
CA ARG A 11 15.29 -36.72 11.73
C ARG A 11 16.29 -36.90 10.59
N LEU A 12 16.30 -35.97 9.63
CA LEU A 12 17.23 -35.98 8.50
C LEU A 12 18.69 -36.02 8.96
N TRP A 13 19.03 -35.28 10.02
CA TRP A 13 20.38 -35.30 10.59
C TRP A 13 20.77 -36.65 11.19
N ARG A 14 19.84 -37.32 11.90
CA ARG A 14 20.10 -38.65 12.48
C ARG A 14 20.20 -39.76 11.44
N GLU A 15 19.44 -39.64 10.36
CA GLU A 15 19.40 -40.65 9.29
C GLU A 15 20.56 -40.52 8.29
N ARG A 16 21.36 -39.44 8.39
CA ARG A 16 22.54 -39.23 7.56
C ARG A 16 23.59 -40.34 7.79
N ARG A 17 24.03 -40.95 6.70
CA ARG A 17 25.12 -41.94 6.70
C ARG A 17 26.47 -41.23 6.50
N ARG A 18 27.41 -41.42 7.43
CA ARG A 18 28.76 -40.83 7.34
C ARG A 18 29.51 -41.40 6.14
N GLY A 19 30.20 -40.54 5.37
CA GLY A 19 30.92 -40.93 4.16
C GLY A 19 30.06 -40.98 2.88
N TYR A 20 28.76 -40.74 2.99
CA TYR A 20 27.84 -40.62 1.85
C TYR A 20 27.35 -39.18 1.68
N SER A 21 26.81 -38.85 0.51
CA SER A 21 26.11 -37.60 0.28
C SER A 21 24.90 -37.45 1.21
N LEU A 22 24.47 -36.22 1.45
CA LEU A 22 23.26 -35.97 2.21
C LEU A 22 22.03 -36.53 1.45
N PRO A 23 21.00 -37.01 2.17
CA PRO A 23 19.71 -37.34 1.57
C PRO A 23 19.15 -36.19 0.73
N ALA A 24 18.44 -36.52 -0.36
CA ALA A 24 17.88 -35.53 -1.29
C ALA A 24 17.00 -34.46 -0.59
N GLU A 25 16.29 -34.85 0.47
CA GLU A 25 15.45 -33.96 1.26
C GLU A 25 16.22 -32.80 1.93
N PHE A 26 17.53 -32.93 2.19
CA PHE A 26 18.34 -31.80 2.66
C PHE A 26 18.41 -30.66 1.64
N TYR A 27 18.33 -30.98 0.35
CA TYR A 27 18.46 -29.98 -0.72
C TYR A 27 17.13 -29.40 -1.16
N LEU A 28 16.02 -30.10 -0.89
CA LEU A 28 14.69 -29.74 -1.38
C LEU A 28 13.77 -29.20 -0.28
N SER A 29 14.09 -29.44 1.00
CA SER A 29 13.24 -29.03 2.11
C SER A 29 13.30 -27.51 2.35
N PRO A 30 12.15 -26.81 2.34
CA PRO A 30 12.08 -25.40 2.71
C PRO A 30 12.53 -25.12 4.15
N GLU A 31 12.37 -26.09 5.05
CA GLU A 31 12.77 -25.96 6.46
C GLU A 31 14.29 -26.03 6.61
N VAL A 32 14.96 -26.92 5.85
CA VAL A 32 16.42 -27.01 5.80
C VAL A 32 17.00 -25.74 5.20
N PHE A 33 16.45 -25.28 4.08
CA PHE A 33 16.85 -24.02 3.46
C PHE A 33 16.75 -22.83 4.45
N LYS A 34 15.64 -22.73 5.20
CA LYS A 34 15.46 -21.68 6.21
C LYS A 34 16.51 -21.78 7.34
N ALA A 35 16.86 -22.99 7.76
CA ALA A 35 17.89 -23.20 8.78
C ALA A 35 19.29 -22.83 8.27
N ASP A 36 19.64 -23.23 7.04
CA ASP A 36 20.91 -22.87 6.41
C ASP A 36 21.05 -21.36 6.27
N MET A 37 19.99 -20.67 5.82
CA MET A 37 19.97 -19.21 5.76
C MET A 37 20.21 -18.57 7.14
N ALA A 38 19.58 -19.08 8.20
CA ALA A 38 19.68 -18.49 9.54
C ALA A 38 21.01 -18.78 10.25
N VAL A 39 21.59 -19.96 10.05
CA VAL A 39 22.74 -20.43 10.81
C VAL A 39 24.05 -20.24 10.04
N ILE A 40 24.04 -20.47 8.72
CA ILE A 40 25.23 -20.38 7.88
C ILE A 40 25.28 -18.98 7.26
N PHE A 41 24.34 -18.67 6.37
CA PHE A 41 24.46 -17.49 5.52
C PHE A 41 24.18 -16.16 6.25
N GLY A 42 23.41 -16.18 7.34
CA GLY A 42 23.13 -14.99 8.16
C GLY A 42 24.18 -14.68 9.23
N ARG A 43 25.21 -15.52 9.41
CA ARG A 43 26.16 -15.42 10.55
C ARG A 43 27.63 -15.56 10.18
N HIS A 44 27.94 -15.95 8.95
CA HIS A 44 29.31 -16.18 8.51
C HIS A 44 29.71 -15.17 7.44
N TRP A 45 31.02 -14.95 7.33
CA TRP A 45 31.58 -14.20 6.21
C TRP A 45 31.37 -15.00 4.92
N ILE A 46 30.71 -14.38 3.94
CA ILE A 46 30.45 -14.95 2.63
C ILE A 46 31.29 -14.20 1.63
N TYR A 47 32.07 -14.95 0.85
CA TYR A 47 32.76 -14.41 -0.31
C TYR A 47 31.74 -14.19 -1.43
N VAL A 48 31.65 -12.95 -1.91
CA VAL A 48 30.66 -12.51 -2.91
C VAL A 48 31.30 -11.96 -4.18
N GLY A 49 32.60 -11.68 -4.17
CA GLY A 49 33.33 -11.13 -5.30
C GLY A 49 34.70 -10.57 -4.91
N VAL A 50 35.40 -10.04 -5.89
CA VAL A 50 36.69 -9.36 -5.77
C VAL A 50 36.57 -7.93 -6.27
N GLU A 51 37.51 -7.08 -5.85
CA GLU A 51 37.57 -5.67 -6.24
C GLU A 51 37.39 -5.41 -7.75
N PRO A 52 38.00 -6.20 -8.68
CA PRO A 52 37.84 -6.00 -10.12
C PRO A 52 36.45 -6.32 -10.69
N ASP A 53 35.53 -6.88 -9.90
CA ASP A 53 34.14 -7.10 -10.32
C ASP A 53 33.34 -5.78 -10.39
N VAL A 54 33.85 -4.72 -9.76
CA VAL A 54 33.36 -3.33 -9.86
C VAL A 54 34.54 -2.39 -10.16
N PRO A 55 35.09 -2.44 -11.39
CA PRO A 55 36.39 -1.83 -11.70
C PRO A 55 36.38 -0.30 -11.66
N GLU A 56 35.33 0.34 -12.19
CA GLU A 56 35.25 1.79 -12.37
C GLU A 56 34.31 2.46 -11.35
N ALA A 57 34.52 3.74 -11.08
CA ALA A 57 33.60 4.52 -10.27
C ALA A 57 32.20 4.52 -10.88
N GLY A 58 31.18 4.23 -10.06
CA GLY A 58 29.80 4.06 -10.50
C GLY A 58 29.41 2.63 -10.86
N ASP A 59 30.35 1.69 -10.93
CA ASP A 59 30.04 0.29 -11.19
C ASP A 59 29.31 -0.37 -10.01
N VAL A 60 28.35 -1.22 -10.36
CA VAL A 60 27.50 -1.96 -9.42
C VAL A 60 27.45 -3.43 -9.79
N MET A 61 27.68 -4.29 -8.81
CA MET A 61 27.41 -5.72 -8.89
C MET A 61 26.37 -6.10 -7.83
N VAL A 62 25.38 -6.92 -8.20
CA VAL A 62 24.38 -7.41 -7.25
C VAL A 62 24.54 -8.92 -7.05
N VAL A 63 24.57 -9.35 -5.78
CA VAL A 63 24.66 -10.76 -5.40
C VAL A 63 23.49 -11.10 -4.49
N ASP A 64 22.74 -12.13 -4.87
CA ASP A 64 21.61 -12.63 -4.09
C ASP A 64 22.07 -13.68 -3.07
N ILE A 65 21.86 -13.39 -1.79
CA ILE A 65 22.09 -14.31 -0.67
C ILE A 65 20.73 -14.70 -0.11
N GLY A 66 20.17 -15.81 -0.63
CA GLY A 66 18.84 -16.29 -0.24
C GLY A 66 17.73 -15.34 -0.69
N LYS A 67 17.18 -14.57 0.25
CA LYS A 67 16.12 -13.57 -0.02
C LYS A 67 16.65 -12.12 0.04
N THR A 68 17.94 -11.94 0.28
CA THR A 68 18.55 -10.62 0.46
C THR A 68 19.48 -10.36 -0.72
N SER A 69 19.21 -9.28 -1.45
CA SER A 69 20.11 -8.80 -2.49
C SER A 69 21.12 -7.83 -1.89
N VAL A 70 22.40 -8.08 -2.16
CA VAL A 70 23.52 -7.23 -1.75
C VAL A 70 24.08 -6.54 -2.99
N ALA A 71 23.97 -5.22 -3.05
CA ALA A 71 24.60 -4.38 -4.06
C ALA A 71 25.99 -3.97 -3.58
N ILE A 72 27.01 -4.34 -4.34
CA ILE A 72 28.39 -3.91 -4.18
C ILE A 72 28.61 -2.77 -5.17
N VAL A 73 29.06 -1.62 -4.66
CA VAL A 73 29.21 -0.38 -5.43
C VAL A 73 30.61 0.16 -5.23
N ARG A 74 31.24 0.65 -6.31
CA ARG A 74 32.42 1.52 -6.22
C ARG A 74 31.98 2.97 -6.30
N ASP A 75 32.16 3.71 -5.21
CA ASP A 75 31.79 5.13 -5.17
C ASP A 75 32.76 6.01 -5.99
N ASP A 76 32.42 7.29 -6.15
CA ASP A 76 33.22 8.25 -6.92
C ASP A 76 34.61 8.52 -6.31
N ASP A 77 34.79 8.21 -5.02
CA ASP A 77 36.07 8.26 -4.32
C ASP A 77 36.90 6.97 -4.50
N GLY A 78 36.38 5.99 -5.26
CA GLY A 78 37.01 4.71 -5.54
C GLY A 78 36.87 3.67 -4.42
N ALA A 79 36.09 3.94 -3.38
CA ALA A 79 35.89 3.02 -2.27
C ALA A 79 34.80 1.99 -2.60
N VAL A 80 35.11 0.71 -2.37
CA VAL A 80 34.15 -0.39 -2.54
C VAL A 80 33.31 -0.55 -1.29
N ARG A 81 31.98 -0.50 -1.45
CA ARG A 81 31.01 -0.64 -0.36
C ARG A 81 29.95 -1.67 -0.72
N ALA A 82 29.48 -2.41 0.28
CA ALA A 82 28.36 -3.32 0.14
C ALA A 82 27.14 -2.76 0.87
N PHE A 83 26.02 -2.71 0.16
CA PHE A 83 24.71 -2.34 0.67
C PHE A 83 23.78 -3.53 0.48
N HIS A 84 22.93 -3.80 1.44
CA HIS A 84 21.79 -4.67 1.20
C HIS A 84 20.54 -3.87 1.52
N ASP A 85 19.45 -4.13 0.80
CA ASP A 85 18.17 -3.58 1.19
C ASP A 85 17.79 -4.23 2.52
N SER A 86 18.10 -3.54 3.61
CA SER A 86 17.62 -3.91 4.92
C SER A 86 16.12 -3.59 4.93
N ALA A 87 15.34 -4.63 4.68
CA ALA A 87 13.96 -4.82 5.08
C ALA A 87 13.46 -3.71 6.02
N TYR A 88 12.38 -3.00 5.63
CA TYR A 88 11.57 -2.10 6.45
C TYR A 88 12.08 -1.94 7.90
N ASP A 89 13.00 -0.99 8.09
CA ASP A 89 13.60 -0.66 9.40
C ASP A 89 13.08 0.70 9.88
N PRO A 90 11.86 0.75 10.40
CA PRO A 90 11.26 2.02 10.82
C PRO A 90 11.95 2.58 12.07
N ALA A 91 12.59 1.73 12.88
CA ALA A 91 13.32 2.15 14.08
C ALA A 91 14.62 2.89 13.73
N GLY A 92 15.45 2.32 12.86
CA GLY A 92 16.66 3.01 12.41
C GLY A 92 16.34 4.20 11.50
N ARG A 93 15.29 4.14 10.68
CA ARG A 93 14.82 5.32 9.91
C ARG A 93 14.40 6.46 10.83
N ALA A 94 13.60 6.18 11.87
CA ALA A 94 13.22 7.20 12.86
C ALA A 94 14.42 7.75 13.63
N ALA A 95 15.43 6.93 13.95
CA ALA A 95 16.66 7.39 14.61
C ALA A 95 17.46 8.35 13.72
N ARG A 96 17.60 8.05 12.43
CA ARG A 96 18.30 8.91 11.45
C ARG A 96 17.56 10.22 11.23
N ILE A 97 16.24 10.17 11.11
CA ILE A 97 15.42 11.38 10.98
C ILE A 97 15.57 12.23 12.24
N ALA A 98 15.43 11.65 13.44
CA ALA A 98 15.62 12.41 14.68
C ALA A 98 17.00 13.09 14.75
N ALA A 99 18.08 12.39 14.38
CA ALA A 99 19.42 12.99 14.31
C ALA A 99 19.51 14.13 13.28
N ALA A 100 18.87 13.98 12.12
CA ALA A 100 18.81 15.03 11.11
C ALA A 100 18.01 16.25 11.61
N LEU A 101 16.88 16.04 12.29
CA LEU A 101 16.07 17.12 12.86
C LEU A 101 16.85 17.90 13.92
N THR A 102 17.64 17.22 14.76
CA THR A 102 18.54 17.88 15.72
C THR A 102 19.63 18.70 15.03
N ALA A 103 20.17 18.23 13.90
CA ALA A 103 21.22 18.94 13.16
C ALA A 103 20.69 20.12 12.34
N LEU A 104 19.47 20.01 11.81
CA LEU A 104 18.84 21.01 10.94
C LEU A 104 18.03 22.08 11.70
N ASP A 105 17.56 21.75 12.90
CA ASP A 105 16.67 22.59 13.72
C ASP A 105 15.49 23.21 12.93
N PRO A 106 14.68 22.40 12.23
CA PRO A 106 13.59 22.93 11.41
C PRO A 106 12.43 23.42 12.29
N ARG A 107 11.67 24.40 11.79
CA ARG A 107 10.44 24.85 12.44
C ARG A 107 9.29 23.87 12.30
N HIS A 108 9.20 23.22 11.15
CA HIS A 108 8.13 22.31 10.78
C HIS A 108 8.69 21.13 10.01
N VAL A 109 8.14 19.95 10.25
CA VAL A 109 8.46 18.70 9.56
C VAL A 109 7.14 18.07 9.16
N LEU A 110 6.94 17.93 7.85
CA LEU A 110 5.75 17.31 7.30
C LEU A 110 6.07 15.89 6.85
N PHE A 111 5.34 14.92 7.39
CA PHE A 111 5.39 13.53 6.98
C PHE A 111 4.19 13.18 6.09
N PRO A 112 4.36 12.31 5.08
CA PRO A 112 3.22 11.73 4.41
C PRO A 112 2.52 10.74 5.34
N GLU A 113 1.20 10.85 5.47
CA GLU A 113 0.36 9.92 6.21
C GLU A 113 0.11 8.65 5.37
N SER A 114 1.19 7.96 5.02
CA SER A 114 1.21 6.68 4.32
C SER A 114 1.55 5.53 5.29
N ILE A 115 1.47 4.28 4.80
CA ILE A 115 1.82 3.09 5.59
C ILE A 115 3.23 3.23 6.19
N ASP A 116 4.18 3.72 5.40
CA ASP A 116 5.57 3.88 5.84
C ASP A 116 5.81 5.24 6.52
N GLY A 117 5.29 6.33 5.94
CA GLY A 117 5.54 7.68 6.42
C GLY A 117 4.88 7.95 7.77
N GLY A 118 3.63 7.50 7.94
CA GLY A 118 2.87 7.66 9.17
C GLY A 118 3.45 6.86 10.33
N ASP A 119 3.91 5.63 10.09
CA ASP A 119 4.59 4.83 11.13
C ASP A 119 5.88 5.50 11.59
N VAL A 120 6.70 5.97 10.65
CA VAL A 120 7.96 6.68 10.95
C VAL A 120 7.70 7.99 11.70
N ALA A 121 6.70 8.78 11.30
CA ALA A 121 6.34 10.04 11.95
C ALA A 121 6.04 9.84 13.44
N ARG A 122 5.22 8.83 13.76
CA ARG A 122 4.84 8.48 15.14
C ARG A 122 6.05 8.05 15.97
N ARG A 123 6.98 7.29 15.38
CA ARG A 123 8.23 6.90 16.05
C ARG A 123 9.14 8.08 16.32
N VAL A 124 9.27 8.99 15.36
CA VAL A 124 10.06 10.23 15.53
C VAL A 124 9.46 11.09 16.64
N ALA A 125 8.12 11.25 16.66
CA ALA A 125 7.42 12.00 17.69
C ALA A 125 7.67 11.46 19.10
N VAL A 126 7.52 10.15 19.29
CA VAL A 126 7.83 9.49 20.58
C VAL A 126 9.30 9.67 20.95
N ARG A 127 10.22 9.52 19.99
CA ARG A 127 11.66 9.63 20.24
C ARG A 127 12.09 11.03 20.65
N LEU A 128 11.46 12.06 20.08
CA LEU A 128 11.73 13.46 20.40
C LEU A 128 10.90 13.98 21.57
N GLY A 129 9.90 13.22 22.05
CA GLY A 129 8.94 13.68 23.04
C GLY A 129 8.08 14.85 22.53
N ALA A 130 7.88 14.96 21.22
CA ALA A 130 7.20 16.06 20.57
C ALA A 130 5.76 15.68 20.18
N PRO A 131 4.80 16.62 20.22
CA PRO A 131 3.46 16.37 19.71
C PRO A 131 3.49 16.14 18.20
N LEU A 132 2.58 15.30 17.71
CA LEU A 132 2.38 15.01 16.29
C LEU A 132 0.92 15.23 15.93
N PHE A 133 0.65 16.14 14.99
CA PHE A 133 -0.67 16.26 14.38
C PHE A 133 -0.77 15.24 13.23
N THR A 134 -1.73 14.32 13.28
CA THR A 134 -1.87 13.21 12.31
C THR A 134 -3.11 13.36 11.46
N GLN A 135 -3.08 12.75 10.27
CA GLN A 135 -4.22 12.69 9.34
C GLN A 135 -4.71 14.09 8.96
N ALA A 136 -3.81 15.06 8.78
CA ALA A 136 -4.20 16.36 8.26
C ALA A 136 -4.68 16.20 6.80
N GLU A 137 -5.90 16.66 6.54
CA GLU A 137 -6.49 16.70 5.20
C GLU A 137 -6.35 18.11 4.58
N GLY A 138 -6.09 19.12 5.42
CA GLY A 138 -5.77 20.47 4.97
C GLY A 138 -4.49 20.98 5.64
N VAL A 139 -3.56 21.50 4.82
CA VAL A 139 -2.29 22.06 5.27
C VAL A 139 -2.12 23.48 4.72
N SER A 140 -1.74 24.41 5.59
CA SER A 140 -1.43 25.79 5.23
C SER A 140 -0.34 26.34 6.15
N ALA A 141 0.23 27.50 5.80
CA ALA A 141 1.22 28.17 6.64
C ALA A 141 0.69 28.55 8.04
N SER A 142 -0.64 28.71 8.19
CA SER A 142 -1.27 29.17 9.44
C SER A 142 -2.07 28.10 10.16
N GLY A 143 -2.30 26.94 9.55
CA GLY A 143 -3.17 25.94 10.15
C GLY A 143 -3.16 24.58 9.47
N LEU A 144 -3.46 23.57 10.30
CA LEU A 144 -3.74 22.20 9.94
C LEU A 144 -5.18 21.88 10.27
N VAL A 145 -5.82 21.09 9.40
CA VAL A 145 -7.23 20.71 9.54
C VAL A 145 -7.37 19.21 9.34
N ARG A 146 -8.17 18.57 10.19
CA ARG A 146 -8.59 17.18 10.00
C ARG A 146 -10.03 16.95 10.46
N PRO A 147 -10.73 15.96 9.91
CA PRO A 147 -11.94 15.44 10.53
C PRO A 147 -11.62 14.67 11.82
N ALA A 148 -12.53 14.74 12.78
CA ALA A 148 -12.49 14.02 14.04
C ALA A 148 -13.89 13.45 14.35
N ARG A 149 -13.95 12.48 15.28
CA ARG A 149 -15.21 11.84 15.73
C ARG A 149 -16.07 11.32 14.57
N GLY A 150 -15.45 10.57 13.64
CA GLY A 150 -16.15 10.02 12.47
C GLY A 150 -16.63 11.12 11.51
N ARG A 151 -15.79 12.12 11.26
CA ARG A 151 -16.07 13.28 10.36
C ARG A 151 -17.18 14.22 10.83
N SER A 152 -17.74 14.02 12.02
CA SER A 152 -18.77 14.91 12.57
C SER A 152 -18.23 16.24 13.09
N VAL A 153 -16.92 16.34 13.35
CA VAL A 153 -16.28 17.54 13.88
C VAL A 153 -15.00 17.82 13.11
N GLU A 154 -14.75 19.09 12.83
CA GLU A 154 -13.47 19.55 12.30
C GLU A 154 -12.54 19.97 13.43
N GLN A 155 -11.32 19.44 13.45
CA GLN A 155 -10.27 19.85 14.39
C GLN A 155 -9.25 20.71 13.66
N ARG A 156 -8.95 21.88 14.23
CA ARG A 156 -7.92 22.80 13.75
C ARG A 156 -6.77 22.92 14.74
N ALA A 157 -5.55 23.04 14.23
CA ALA A 157 -4.35 23.31 15.02
C ALA A 157 -3.39 24.22 14.26
N ALA A 158 -2.54 24.96 14.98
CA ALA A 158 -1.40 25.62 14.38
C ALA A 158 -0.33 24.55 14.01
N PRO A 159 0.44 24.73 12.92
CA PRO A 159 1.51 23.79 12.55
C PRO A 159 2.53 23.64 13.67
N GLY A 160 2.85 22.38 14.00
CA GLY A 160 3.80 22.02 15.05
C GLY A 160 5.19 21.78 14.50
N LEU A 161 6.08 21.24 15.34
CA LEU A 161 7.36 20.73 14.85
C LEU A 161 7.14 19.52 13.95
N LEU A 162 6.22 18.62 14.30
CA LEU A 162 5.96 17.38 13.57
C LEU A 162 4.48 17.31 13.19
N ASP A 163 4.21 17.18 11.90
CA ASP A 163 2.88 17.07 11.35
C ASP A 163 2.85 15.97 10.29
N ALA A 164 1.72 15.28 10.13
CA ALA A 164 1.51 14.26 9.12
C ALA A 164 0.22 14.55 8.36
N ALA A 165 0.33 14.61 7.03
CA ALA A 165 -0.75 14.97 6.14
C ALA A 165 -1.02 13.88 5.10
N ALA A 166 -2.29 13.77 4.70
CA ALA A 166 -2.69 12.88 3.62
C ALA A 166 -1.91 13.26 2.34
N PRO A 167 -1.52 12.29 1.48
CA PRO A 167 -0.74 12.57 0.28
C PRO A 167 -1.37 13.62 -0.66
N ASP A 168 -2.70 13.70 -0.65
CA ASP A 168 -3.53 14.61 -1.43
C ASP A 168 -3.96 15.87 -0.66
N ALA A 169 -3.48 16.07 0.57
CA ALA A 169 -3.78 17.26 1.38
C ALA A 169 -3.16 18.56 0.83
N VAL A 170 -2.22 18.44 -0.12
CA VAL A 170 -1.53 19.55 -0.77
C VAL A 170 -1.54 19.30 -2.27
N ALA A 171 -1.92 20.32 -3.05
CA ALA A 171 -1.86 20.25 -4.51
C ALA A 171 -0.40 20.04 -4.98
N GLU A 172 -0.23 19.25 -6.03
CA GLU A 172 1.08 19.07 -6.66
C GLU A 172 1.64 20.41 -7.13
N TYR A 173 2.96 20.57 -6.97
CA TYR A 173 3.63 21.79 -7.40
C TYR A 173 3.70 21.86 -8.92
N ALA A 174 2.88 22.73 -9.52
CA ALA A 174 2.81 22.95 -10.97
C ALA A 174 3.70 24.12 -11.48
N GLY A 175 4.58 24.66 -10.64
CA GLY A 175 5.48 25.74 -11.03
C GLY A 175 6.76 25.25 -11.72
N PRO A 176 7.64 26.16 -12.18
CA PRO A 176 8.91 25.79 -12.78
C PRO A 176 9.78 25.02 -11.77
N PRO A 177 10.51 23.97 -12.20
CA PRO A 177 11.41 23.25 -11.31
C PRO A 177 12.50 24.18 -10.78
N TRP A 178 12.77 24.10 -9.49
CA TRP A 178 13.88 24.81 -8.86
C TRP A 178 15.06 23.87 -8.70
N GLU A 179 16.27 24.35 -9.00
CA GLU A 179 17.47 23.61 -8.70
C GLU A 179 17.62 23.44 -7.18
N ALA A 180 17.64 22.19 -6.72
CA ALA A 180 17.88 21.88 -5.32
C ALA A 180 19.38 22.02 -5.03
N ARG A 181 19.73 23.00 -4.19
CA ARG A 181 21.12 23.15 -3.72
C ARG A 181 21.40 22.14 -2.60
N PRO A 182 22.45 21.32 -2.71
CA PRO A 182 22.84 20.43 -1.63
C PRO A 182 23.15 21.22 -0.36
N LEU A 183 22.50 20.85 0.74
CA LEU A 183 22.83 21.39 2.05
C LEU A 183 23.79 20.43 2.74
N ALA A 184 25.05 20.84 2.91
CA ALA A 184 26.05 20.05 3.61
C ALA A 184 25.79 20.10 5.12
N VAL A 185 24.99 19.14 5.62
CA VAL A 185 24.74 18.97 7.06
C VAL A 185 25.34 17.67 7.54
N ALA A 186 26.26 17.78 8.50
CA ALA A 186 26.82 16.63 9.18
C ALA A 186 25.77 16.03 10.13
N VAL A 187 25.03 15.03 9.65
CA VAL A 187 24.09 14.27 10.47
C VAL A 187 24.84 13.17 11.20
N ALA A 188 24.78 13.18 12.53
CA ALA A 188 25.37 12.11 13.32
C ALA A 188 24.74 10.75 12.95
N LYS A 189 25.57 9.76 12.63
CA LYS A 189 25.10 8.40 12.39
C LYS A 189 24.61 7.81 13.72
N PRO A 190 23.31 7.53 13.90
CA PRO A 190 22.83 6.94 15.14
C PRO A 190 23.46 5.56 15.33
N ALA A 191 23.70 5.16 16.58
CA ALA A 191 24.03 3.78 16.88
C ALA A 191 22.93 2.87 16.31
N PRO A 192 23.29 1.69 15.76
CA PRO A 192 22.31 0.76 15.23
C PRO A 192 21.34 0.38 16.36
N ALA A 193 20.08 0.79 16.20
CA ALA A 193 19.00 0.28 17.01
C ALA A 193 18.72 -1.14 16.53
N GLY A 194 18.70 -2.12 17.43
CA GLY A 194 18.31 -3.48 17.05
C GLY A 194 16.92 -3.47 16.43
N THR A 195 16.80 -3.86 15.17
CA THR A 195 15.51 -3.96 14.49
C THR A 195 14.87 -5.29 14.87
N ALA A 196 13.72 -5.25 15.55
CA ALA A 196 12.94 -6.45 15.86
C ALA A 196 12.21 -7.04 14.63
N VAL A 197 12.11 -6.26 13.54
CA VAL A 197 11.50 -6.65 12.27
C VAL A 197 12.54 -7.34 11.40
N LEU A 198 12.34 -8.62 11.12
CA LEU A 198 13.29 -9.44 10.33
C LEU A 198 13.00 -9.39 8.82
N SER A 199 11.74 -9.21 8.43
CA SER A 199 11.33 -9.08 7.03
C SER A 199 9.91 -8.53 6.94
N VAL A 200 9.65 -7.71 5.92
CA VAL A 200 8.30 -7.30 5.52
C VAL A 200 8.05 -7.78 4.09
N ARG A 201 6.84 -8.27 3.84
CA ARG A 201 6.37 -8.65 2.51
C ARG A 201 5.00 -8.04 2.30
N HIS A 202 4.85 -7.27 1.23
CA HIS A 202 3.53 -6.89 0.75
C HIS A 202 2.85 -8.13 0.17
N VAL A 203 1.74 -8.56 0.77
CA VAL A 203 0.90 -9.60 0.21
C VAL A 203 -0.26 -8.89 -0.48
N PRO A 204 -0.32 -8.91 -1.83
CA PRO A 204 -1.45 -8.29 -2.53
C PRO A 204 -2.73 -8.97 -2.06
N ALA A 205 -3.73 -8.17 -1.66
CA ALA A 205 -5.04 -8.72 -1.33
C ALA A 205 -5.63 -9.32 -2.61
N ASP A 206 -6.12 -10.57 -2.54
CA ASP A 206 -6.93 -11.13 -3.62
C ASP A 206 -8.30 -10.44 -3.58
N PRO A 207 -8.67 -9.64 -4.60
CA PRO A 207 -9.96 -8.93 -4.61
C PRO A 207 -11.16 -9.87 -4.49
N ALA A 208 -11.03 -11.14 -4.87
CA ALA A 208 -12.07 -12.15 -4.72
C ALA A 208 -12.28 -12.60 -3.26
N THR A 209 -11.32 -12.33 -2.37
CA THR A 209 -11.34 -12.70 -0.95
C THR A 209 -11.68 -11.54 -0.02
N VAL A 210 -11.65 -10.30 -0.51
CA VAL A 210 -12.03 -9.11 0.27
C VAL A 210 -13.55 -9.13 0.46
N PRO A 211 -14.06 -9.14 1.71
CA PRO A 211 -15.48 -9.00 1.97
C PRO A 211 -16.00 -7.71 1.34
N LEU A 212 -17.13 -7.79 0.62
CA LEU A 212 -17.73 -6.64 -0.06
C LEU A 212 -18.02 -5.47 0.92
N ALA A 213 -18.32 -5.78 2.18
CA ALA A 213 -18.52 -4.78 3.23
C ALA A 213 -17.29 -3.93 3.56
N LEU A 214 -16.08 -4.38 3.19
CA LEU A 214 -14.81 -3.66 3.41
C LEU A 214 -14.33 -2.93 2.15
N ALA A 215 -15.07 -3.00 1.04
CA ALA A 215 -14.69 -2.34 -0.20
C ALA A 215 -14.92 -0.83 -0.12
N ALA A 216 -13.86 -0.04 -0.35
CA ALA A 216 -13.96 1.42 -0.40
C ALA A 216 -14.72 1.92 -1.65
N PHE A 217 -14.59 1.21 -2.77
CA PHE A 217 -15.31 1.49 -4.01
C PHE A 217 -16.04 0.22 -4.47
N VAL A 218 -17.36 0.34 -4.68
CA VAL A 218 -18.19 -0.74 -5.18
C VAL A 218 -18.88 -0.29 -6.46
N THR A 219 -18.75 -1.09 -7.51
CA THR A 219 -19.50 -0.93 -8.76
C THR A 219 -20.50 -2.07 -8.88
N ALA A 220 -21.76 -1.70 -9.13
CA ALA A 220 -22.87 -2.62 -9.20
C ALA A 220 -23.65 -2.47 -10.50
N ALA A 221 -23.99 -3.59 -11.13
CA ALA A 221 -24.82 -3.64 -12.31
C ALA A 221 -26.19 -4.26 -11.98
N GLY A 222 -27.26 -3.60 -12.44
CA GLY A 222 -28.63 -4.09 -12.38
C GLY A 222 -29.10 -4.67 -13.71
N SER A 223 -30.41 -4.90 -13.83
CA SER A 223 -31.04 -5.47 -15.03
C SER A 223 -30.87 -4.62 -16.29
N GLY A 224 -30.53 -3.33 -16.15
CA GLY A 224 -30.24 -2.46 -17.29
C GLY A 224 -28.87 -2.69 -17.94
N VAL A 225 -28.02 -3.54 -17.38
CA VAL A 225 -26.69 -3.85 -17.93
C VAL A 225 -26.71 -5.24 -18.54
N THR A 226 -26.58 -5.32 -19.86
CA THR A 226 -26.56 -6.60 -20.60
C THR A 226 -25.16 -6.96 -21.12
N ASP A 227 -24.26 -5.98 -21.30
CA ASP A 227 -22.87 -6.22 -21.67
C ASP A 227 -22.01 -6.43 -20.41
N LEU A 228 -21.91 -7.68 -19.99
CA LEU A 228 -21.15 -8.06 -18.81
C LEU A 228 -19.63 -7.98 -19.00
N ASP A 229 -19.15 -8.00 -20.25
CA ASP A 229 -17.71 -7.91 -20.52
C ASP A 229 -17.25 -6.46 -20.43
N ALA A 230 -18.00 -5.51 -20.99
CA ALA A 230 -17.77 -4.08 -20.77
C ALA A 230 -17.84 -3.73 -19.27
N PHE A 231 -18.79 -4.29 -18.54
CA PHE A 231 -18.88 -4.12 -17.09
C PHE A 231 -17.62 -4.63 -16.37
N ARG A 232 -17.14 -5.84 -16.69
CA ARG A 232 -15.91 -6.39 -16.09
C ARG A 232 -14.68 -5.53 -16.39
N GLN A 233 -14.55 -5.03 -17.61
CA GLN A 233 -13.47 -4.13 -17.99
C GLN A 233 -13.52 -2.83 -17.18
N LEU A 234 -14.69 -2.22 -17.03
CA LEU A 234 -14.86 -0.99 -16.25
C LEU A 234 -14.49 -1.20 -14.77
N VAL A 235 -14.96 -2.29 -14.15
CA VAL A 235 -14.61 -2.61 -12.76
C VAL A 235 -13.10 -2.80 -12.59
N ALA A 236 -12.44 -3.47 -13.53
CA ALA A 236 -10.99 -3.64 -13.50
C ALA A 236 -10.25 -2.32 -13.64
N ALA A 237 -10.67 -1.45 -14.56
CA ALA A 237 -10.09 -0.11 -14.77
C ALA A 237 -10.26 0.78 -13.53
N LEU A 238 -11.44 0.74 -12.88
CA LEU A 238 -11.73 1.47 -11.64
C LEU A 238 -11.10 0.83 -10.40
N ARG A 239 -10.51 -0.37 -10.51
CA ARG A 239 -10.03 -1.20 -9.38
C ARG A 239 -11.11 -1.38 -8.29
N ALA A 240 -12.37 -1.47 -8.72
CA ALA A 240 -13.54 -1.52 -7.85
C ALA A 240 -13.94 -2.95 -7.47
N SER A 241 -14.69 -3.10 -6.37
CA SER A 241 -15.37 -4.36 -6.06
C SER A 241 -16.65 -4.53 -6.87
N ARG A 242 -17.01 -5.78 -7.20
CA ARG A 242 -18.05 -6.11 -8.19
C ARG A 242 -19.34 -6.65 -7.58
N VAL A 243 -20.48 -6.12 -8.00
CA VAL A 243 -21.82 -6.69 -7.78
C VAL A 243 -22.59 -6.76 -9.11
N LEU A 244 -23.23 -7.91 -9.41
CA LEU A 244 -24.00 -8.09 -10.64
C LEU A 244 -25.35 -8.73 -10.32
N CYS A 245 -26.45 -8.02 -10.53
CA CYS A 245 -27.79 -8.56 -10.33
C CYS A 245 -28.35 -9.07 -11.66
N ASP A 246 -28.31 -10.40 -11.85
CA ASP A 246 -29.11 -11.08 -12.88
C ASP A 246 -29.72 -12.37 -12.31
N SER A 247 -30.89 -12.74 -12.83
CA SER A 247 -31.82 -13.76 -12.31
C SER A 247 -31.29 -15.21 -12.27
N GLY A 248 -30.02 -15.43 -12.62
CA GLY A 248 -29.37 -16.75 -12.50
C GLY A 248 -27.85 -16.75 -12.36
N GLN A 249 -27.18 -15.59 -12.30
CA GLN A 249 -25.72 -15.51 -12.43
C GLN A 249 -24.95 -15.19 -11.12
N MET A 250 -25.63 -15.12 -9.95
CA MET A 250 -24.98 -14.78 -8.68
C MET A 250 -25.19 -15.77 -7.52
N PRO A 251 -24.12 -16.11 -6.78
CA PRO A 251 -24.23 -16.67 -5.44
C PRO A 251 -24.83 -15.64 -4.46
N ARG A 252 -25.75 -16.06 -3.57
CA ARG A 252 -26.48 -15.14 -2.66
C ARG A 252 -25.59 -14.19 -1.83
N ARG A 253 -24.35 -14.57 -1.53
CA ARG A 253 -23.39 -13.79 -0.72
C ARG A 253 -22.90 -12.50 -1.37
N THR A 254 -23.09 -12.32 -2.68
CA THR A 254 -22.63 -11.13 -3.42
C THR A 254 -23.75 -10.18 -3.82
N GLN A 255 -25.01 -10.52 -3.53
CA GLN A 255 -26.17 -9.66 -3.79
C GLN A 255 -26.30 -8.58 -2.71
N VAL A 256 -26.58 -7.33 -3.06
CA VAL A 256 -26.81 -6.25 -2.08
C VAL A 256 -28.30 -6.14 -1.75
N GLY A 257 -28.64 -5.84 -0.49
CA GLY A 257 -30.01 -5.56 -0.05
C GLY A 257 -30.91 -6.75 0.29
N ALA A 258 -30.87 -7.84 -0.48
CA ALA A 258 -31.65 -9.05 -0.15
C ALA A 258 -30.90 -10.06 0.74
N SER A 259 -29.57 -9.94 0.84
CA SER A 259 -28.68 -10.94 1.45
C SER A 259 -28.18 -10.58 2.85
N SER A 260 -28.75 -9.55 3.50
CA SER A 260 -28.27 -8.93 4.76
C SER A 260 -26.92 -8.18 4.68
N THR A 261 -26.32 -8.05 3.50
CA THR A 261 -25.09 -7.26 3.33
C THR A 261 -25.41 -5.76 3.28
N ILE A 262 -25.01 -5.03 4.32
CA ILE A 262 -25.01 -3.57 4.38
C ILE A 262 -23.63 -3.07 3.98
N LEU A 263 -23.58 -2.11 3.06
CA LEU A 263 -22.35 -1.50 2.56
C LEU A 263 -22.14 -0.13 3.19
N ALA A 264 -20.87 0.13 3.52
CA ALA A 264 -20.37 1.42 3.98
C ALA A 264 -19.18 1.86 3.11
N ALA A 265 -19.32 1.70 1.79
CA ALA A 265 -18.30 2.10 0.83
C ALA A 265 -18.21 3.62 0.75
N THR A 266 -17.01 4.15 0.50
CA THR A 266 -16.81 5.57 0.19
C THR A 266 -17.53 5.96 -1.09
N CYS A 267 -17.50 5.08 -2.11
CA CYS A 267 -18.23 5.29 -3.36
C CYS A 267 -18.98 4.03 -3.81
N TYR A 268 -20.24 4.21 -4.19
CA TYR A 268 -21.09 3.19 -4.79
C TYR A 268 -21.58 3.65 -6.17
N LEU A 269 -21.09 3.01 -7.22
CA LEU A 269 -21.50 3.26 -8.61
C LEU A 269 -22.57 2.25 -9.03
N ALA A 270 -23.80 2.72 -9.21
CA ALA A 270 -24.96 1.94 -9.62
C ALA A 270 -25.22 2.10 -11.13
N LEU A 271 -25.09 1.02 -11.90
CA LEU A 271 -25.33 0.99 -13.34
C LEU A 271 -26.61 0.21 -13.63
N GLY A 272 -27.65 0.88 -14.17
CA GLY A 272 -28.91 0.24 -14.55
C GLY A 272 -29.68 -0.38 -13.38
N ILE A 273 -29.56 0.20 -12.18
CA ILE A 273 -30.27 -0.25 -10.96
C ILE A 273 -31.43 0.70 -10.67
N SER A 274 -32.65 0.16 -10.52
CA SER A 274 -33.86 0.95 -10.20
C SER A 274 -33.92 1.38 -8.74
N GLY A 275 -33.34 0.60 -7.81
CA GLY A 275 -33.29 0.92 -6.38
C GLY A 275 -34.48 0.42 -5.59
N ALA A 276 -34.77 -0.88 -5.64
CA ALA A 276 -35.78 -1.48 -4.75
C ALA A 276 -35.48 -1.14 -3.26
N PRO A 277 -36.50 -1.01 -2.38
CA PRO A 277 -36.31 -0.58 -0.99
C PRO A 277 -35.23 -1.36 -0.23
N GLN A 278 -35.14 -2.67 -0.46
CA GLN A 278 -34.13 -3.55 0.14
C GLN A 278 -32.73 -3.20 -0.33
N HIS A 279 -32.57 -2.85 -1.62
CA HIS A 279 -31.30 -2.42 -2.19
C HIS A 279 -30.85 -1.10 -1.57
N LEU A 280 -31.77 -0.13 -1.45
CA LEU A 280 -31.49 1.18 -0.85
C LEU A 280 -31.06 1.06 0.61
N GLN A 281 -31.70 0.16 1.38
CA GLN A 281 -31.26 -0.16 2.74
C GLN A 281 -29.83 -0.73 2.78
N GLY A 282 -29.48 -1.57 1.80
CA GLY A 282 -28.15 -2.16 1.68
C GLY A 282 -27.03 -1.15 1.36
N VAL A 283 -27.35 0.00 0.75
CA VAL A 283 -26.37 1.05 0.41
C VAL A 283 -26.56 2.34 1.22
N ALA A 284 -27.40 2.30 2.25
CA ALA A 284 -27.73 3.49 3.04
C ALA A 284 -26.47 4.12 3.68
N GLY A 285 -25.51 3.28 4.09
CA GLY A 285 -24.25 3.71 4.71
C GLY A 285 -23.15 4.15 3.73
N CYS A 286 -23.38 4.09 2.41
CA CYS A 286 -22.40 4.57 1.45
C CYS A 286 -22.36 6.11 1.44
N GLU A 287 -21.14 6.67 1.48
CA GLU A 287 -20.90 8.12 1.55
C GLU A 287 -21.31 8.80 0.23
N HIS A 288 -20.78 8.31 -0.89
CA HIS A 288 -21.13 8.78 -2.22
C HIS A 288 -21.87 7.69 -3.00
N VAL A 289 -23.03 8.04 -3.55
CA VAL A 289 -23.80 7.18 -4.46
C VAL A 289 -23.86 7.87 -5.81
N VAL A 290 -23.36 7.19 -6.84
CA VAL A 290 -23.44 7.61 -8.25
C VAL A 290 -24.37 6.66 -8.98
N ALA A 291 -25.36 7.18 -9.70
CA ALA A 291 -26.34 6.34 -10.40
C ALA A 291 -26.39 6.65 -11.89
N VAL A 292 -26.45 5.59 -12.70
CA VAL A 292 -26.68 5.64 -14.14
C VAL A 292 -27.95 4.85 -14.42
N ASN A 293 -28.99 5.52 -14.91
CA ASN A 293 -30.25 4.89 -15.24
C ASN A 293 -30.93 5.64 -16.39
N THR A 294 -31.66 4.94 -17.26
CA THR A 294 -32.48 5.58 -18.29
C THR A 294 -33.73 6.25 -17.70
N ASP A 295 -34.20 5.77 -16.56
CA ASP A 295 -35.37 6.31 -15.85
C ASP A 295 -34.93 7.36 -14.82
N LEU A 296 -35.28 8.62 -15.08
CA LEU A 296 -35.05 9.74 -14.16
C LEU A 296 -35.82 9.59 -12.83
N HIS A 297 -36.91 8.80 -12.82
CA HIS A 297 -37.75 8.57 -11.64
C HIS A 297 -37.37 7.32 -10.85
N ALA A 298 -36.28 6.64 -11.21
CA ALA A 298 -35.78 5.51 -10.46
C ALA A 298 -35.39 5.93 -9.03
N ALA A 299 -35.79 5.15 -8.02
CA ALA A 299 -35.49 5.46 -6.62
C ALA A 299 -33.97 5.49 -6.31
N MET A 300 -33.15 4.77 -7.10
CA MET A 300 -31.69 4.88 -7.04
C MET A 300 -31.17 6.24 -7.49
N ILE A 301 -31.82 6.87 -8.48
CA ILE A 301 -31.47 8.23 -8.95
C ILE A 301 -31.78 9.24 -7.84
N GLU A 302 -32.92 9.11 -7.17
CA GLU A 302 -33.28 9.96 -6.02
C GLU A 302 -32.28 9.85 -4.86
N ARG A 303 -31.75 8.65 -4.59
CA ARG A 303 -30.72 8.42 -3.55
C ARG A 303 -29.33 8.96 -3.95
N ALA A 304 -29.05 9.11 -5.25
CA ALA A 304 -27.72 9.41 -5.73
C ALA A 304 -27.33 10.87 -5.47
N GLY A 305 -26.08 11.10 -5.06
CA GLY A 305 -25.49 12.43 -5.03
C GLY A 305 -25.11 12.93 -6.43
N LEU A 306 -24.89 12.01 -7.36
CA LEU A 306 -24.64 12.28 -8.78
C LEU A 306 -25.42 11.29 -9.65
N ALA A 307 -26.21 11.79 -10.59
CA ALA A 307 -27.04 10.99 -11.47
C ALA A 307 -26.73 11.26 -12.95
N ILE A 308 -26.66 10.19 -13.75
CA ILE A 308 -26.57 10.23 -15.20
C ILE A 308 -27.83 9.58 -15.77
N VAL A 309 -28.67 10.38 -16.43
CA VAL A 309 -29.88 9.88 -17.10
C VAL A 309 -29.53 9.44 -18.51
N GLN A 310 -29.03 8.21 -18.64
CA GLN A 310 -28.58 7.63 -19.91
C GLN A 310 -28.53 6.10 -19.81
N ASP A 311 -28.50 5.43 -20.95
CA ASP A 311 -28.21 4.00 -21.05
C ASP A 311 -26.81 3.68 -20.51
N ALA A 312 -26.74 2.77 -19.53
CA ALA A 312 -25.49 2.30 -18.95
C ALA A 312 -24.55 1.69 -20.01
N GLN A 313 -25.11 1.07 -21.05
CA GLN A 313 -24.35 0.49 -22.17
C GLN A 313 -23.60 1.55 -22.97
N ALA A 314 -24.09 2.79 -23.02
CA ALA A 314 -23.39 3.91 -23.63
C ALA A 314 -22.38 4.57 -22.67
N VAL A 315 -22.72 4.62 -21.37
CA VAL A 315 -21.89 5.27 -20.35
C VAL A 315 -20.63 4.45 -20.02
N MET A 316 -20.72 3.13 -19.88
CA MET A 316 -19.57 2.27 -19.56
C MET A 316 -18.37 2.44 -20.53
N PRO A 317 -18.54 2.35 -21.86
CA PRO A 317 -17.43 2.56 -22.80
C PRO A 317 -16.92 4.01 -22.80
N ALA A 318 -17.78 5.00 -22.58
CA ALA A 318 -17.35 6.39 -22.46
C ALA A 318 -16.46 6.61 -21.23
N LEU A 319 -16.81 6.00 -20.09
CA LEU A 319 -15.98 6.02 -18.88
C LEU A 319 -14.64 5.30 -19.10
N LEU A 320 -14.66 4.12 -19.74
CA LEU A 320 -13.43 3.39 -20.07
C LEU A 320 -12.47 4.23 -20.93
N ARG A 321 -13.00 4.94 -21.92
CA ARG A 321 -12.19 5.86 -22.75
C ARG A 321 -11.57 6.97 -21.90
N LEU A 322 -12.36 7.63 -21.06
CA LEU A 322 -11.88 8.72 -20.20
C LEU A 322 -10.82 8.23 -19.20
N LEU A 323 -11.02 7.05 -18.60
CA LEU A 323 -10.03 6.45 -17.69
C LEU A 323 -8.72 6.10 -18.42
N ALA A 324 -8.80 5.64 -19.67
CA ALA A 324 -7.62 5.39 -20.48
C ALA A 324 -6.88 6.68 -20.86
N GLU A 325 -7.62 7.76 -21.16
CA GLU A 325 -7.06 9.09 -21.41
C GLU A 325 -6.39 9.66 -20.16
N GLU A 326 -7.00 9.52 -18.99
CA GLU A 326 -6.44 9.93 -17.71
C GLU A 326 -5.19 9.11 -17.35
N ALA A 327 -5.20 7.80 -17.60
CA ALA A 327 -4.01 6.97 -17.40
C ALA A 327 -2.88 7.26 -18.41
N ALA A 328 -3.23 7.71 -19.62
CA ALA A 328 -2.27 8.07 -20.67
C ALA A 328 -1.78 9.52 -20.56
N CYS A 329 -2.50 10.38 -19.84
CA CYS A 329 -2.07 11.72 -19.48
C CYS A 329 -1.30 11.62 -18.16
N PRO A 330 0.05 11.58 -18.17
CA PRO A 330 0.77 11.83 -16.93
C PRO A 330 0.31 13.22 -16.48
N VAL A 331 -0.25 13.30 -15.28
CA VAL A 331 -0.72 14.54 -14.66
C VAL A 331 0.26 15.68 -15.02
N GLY A 332 -0.17 16.56 -15.94
CA GLY A 332 0.68 17.60 -16.52
C GLY A 332 0.52 17.81 -18.03
N SER A 333 -0.55 18.51 -18.44
CA SER A 333 -0.55 19.65 -19.40
C SER A 333 -1.93 19.81 -20.10
N PRO A 334 -2.41 21.03 -20.38
CA PRO A 334 -2.18 22.35 -19.77
C PRO A 334 -3.33 22.80 -18.84
#